data_AF-A0A8S9IUB8-F1
#
_entry.id   AF-A0A8S9IUB8-F1
#
_cell.length_a   1.000
_cell.length_b   1.000
_cell.length_c   1.000
_cell.angle_alpha   90.00
_cell.angle_beta   90.00
_cell.angle_gamma   90.00
#
_symmetry.space_group_name_H-M   'P 1'
#
loop_
_entity.id
_entity.type
_entity.pdbx_description
1 polymer ?
#
loop_
_entity_poly.entity_id
_entity_poly.type
_entity_poly.pdbx_seq_one_letter_code
_entity_poly.pdbx_strand_id
1 'polypeptide(L)'
;MTEREAYVKMAVAHAKAMKANNEFAATLEKRLQDVPRSDKLYEIKKVVRELKLGLKMAQDRERTNAAQLATAEKLGNQAASLEPRLRVVSNERKSTLEQVSFLEAKVESSANMFSDDLRRAAYDAKKALADSYLDVLVSLKEKWEKKKAATDCDARLREVMANIDLLKEILNNNLLALDELLRLRTKEVELGSELNVMAVLDFSVGKLDLPQISEDLPEDFFARDSSAVNGADEVTKCSGGQFEDGEFGIEEYRESDMLELRYLRTLEGDWTRVVSCLRWEKKKAATDCEARLREVMANIDLLKEIMNNNLLALDELLRLRTKEVELGSELDVMAVSDFSVGKLDLPQILEDLPEDFFARDSLAANDVDDMTKCSGGQFEDGEFGMEE
;
A
#
# COMPACT_ATOMS: atom_id res chain seq x y z
N MET A 1 42.11 -41.94 149.11
CA MET A 1 42.41 -42.01 147.67
C MET A 1 43.72 -42.74 147.52
N THR A 2 43.67 -43.99 147.09
CA THR A 2 44.82 -44.87 146.91
C THR A 2 45.43 -44.63 145.52
N GLU A 3 46.75 -44.71 145.42
CA GLU A 3 47.58 -44.54 144.21
C GLU A 3 47.00 -45.19 142.93
N ARG A 4 46.27 -46.30 143.12
CA ARG A 4 45.55 -47.05 142.09
C ARG A 4 44.49 -46.23 141.34
N GLU A 5 43.77 -45.33 142.02
CA GLU A 5 42.75 -44.47 141.42
C GLU A 5 43.35 -43.40 140.50
N ALA A 6 44.51 -42.85 140.87
CA ALA A 6 45.25 -41.88 140.05
C ALA A 6 45.81 -42.55 138.79
N TYR A 7 46.34 -43.77 138.91
CA TYR A 7 46.85 -44.54 137.78
C TYR A 7 45.75 -44.89 136.77
N VAL A 8 44.56 -45.27 137.24
CA VAL A 8 43.40 -45.54 136.36
C VAL A 8 42.92 -44.26 135.66
N LYS A 9 42.83 -43.11 136.37
CA LYS A 9 42.47 -41.83 135.74
C LYS A 9 43.49 -41.41 134.66
N MET A 10 44.78 -41.61 134.91
CA MET A 10 45.85 -41.34 133.94
C MET A 10 45.75 -42.28 132.74
N ALA A 11 45.55 -43.59 132.95
CA ALA A 11 45.41 -44.57 131.87
C ALA A 11 44.19 -44.29 131.00
N VAL A 12 43.05 -43.91 131.59
CA VAL A 12 41.84 -43.51 130.86
C VAL A 12 42.05 -42.20 130.10
N ALA A 13 42.74 -41.21 130.69
CA ALA A 13 43.08 -39.96 130.00
C ALA A 13 44.03 -40.19 128.82
N HIS A 14 45.03 -41.05 128.99
CA HIS A 14 45.96 -41.43 127.93
C HIS A 14 45.25 -42.20 126.80
N ALA A 15 44.36 -43.14 127.14
CA ALA A 15 43.54 -43.84 126.15
C ALA A 15 42.61 -42.89 125.38
N LYS A 16 42.02 -41.87 126.04
CA LYS A 16 41.23 -40.82 125.37
C LYS A 16 42.08 -39.94 124.46
N ALA A 17 43.27 -39.53 124.89
CA ALA A 17 44.20 -38.75 124.07
C ALA A 17 44.66 -39.55 122.84
N MET A 18 44.94 -40.85 123.02
CA MET A 18 45.33 -41.75 121.94
C MET A 18 44.17 -41.97 120.95
N LYS A 19 42.93 -42.10 121.43
CA LYS A 19 41.74 -42.15 120.58
C LYS A 19 41.56 -40.86 119.77
N ALA A 20 41.69 -39.70 120.38
CA ALA A 20 41.60 -38.41 119.70
C ALA A 20 42.70 -38.21 118.65
N ASN A 21 43.94 -38.64 118.95
CA ASN A 21 45.04 -38.64 117.98
C ASN A 21 44.77 -39.58 116.79
N ASN A 22 44.21 -40.76 117.05
CA ASN A 22 43.84 -41.69 115.98
C ASN A 22 42.68 -41.16 115.12
N GLU A 23 41.68 -40.51 115.72
CA GLU A 23 40.61 -39.82 114.99
C GLU A 23 41.16 -38.64 114.15
N PHE A 24 42.10 -37.88 114.69
CA PHE A 24 42.79 -36.81 113.96
C PHE A 24 43.63 -37.36 112.80
N ALA A 25 44.38 -38.45 113.02
CA ALA A 25 45.16 -39.12 111.99
C ALA A 25 44.27 -39.69 110.88
N ALA A 26 43.16 -40.36 111.22
CA ALA A 26 42.20 -40.86 110.26
C ALA A 26 41.53 -39.73 109.45
N THR A 27 41.27 -38.59 110.08
CA THR A 27 40.73 -37.41 109.39
C THR A 27 41.75 -36.80 108.42
N LEU A 28 43.03 -36.75 108.82
CA LEU A 28 44.13 -36.29 107.97
C LEU A 28 44.34 -37.23 106.76
N GLU A 29 44.33 -38.53 106.99
CA GLU A 29 44.50 -39.53 105.94
C GLU A 29 43.34 -39.50 104.94
N LYS A 30 42.10 -39.37 105.41
CA LYS A 30 40.93 -39.16 104.54
C LYS A 30 41.06 -37.89 103.70
N ARG A 31 41.49 -36.77 104.30
CA ARG A 31 41.74 -35.51 103.58
C ARG A 31 42.87 -35.63 102.55
N LEU A 32 43.89 -36.44 102.82
CA LEU A 32 44.98 -36.70 101.86
C LEU A 32 44.53 -37.60 100.70
N GLN A 33 43.60 -38.53 100.93
CA GLN A 33 42.98 -39.31 99.85
C GLN A 33 42.09 -38.45 98.95
N ASP A 34 41.45 -37.41 99.50
CA ASP A 34 40.65 -36.44 98.75
C ASP A 34 41.50 -35.44 97.94
N VAL A 35 42.82 -35.36 98.18
CA VAL A 35 43.73 -34.52 97.36
C VAL A 35 43.90 -35.15 95.98
N PRO A 36 43.60 -34.42 94.89
CA PRO A 36 43.78 -34.93 93.53
C PRO A 36 45.22 -35.38 93.29
N ARG A 37 45.38 -36.59 92.75
CA ARG A 37 46.68 -37.08 92.27
C ARG A 37 47.21 -36.18 91.15
N SER A 38 48.54 -36.09 91.02
CA SER A 38 49.24 -35.19 90.09
C SER A 38 48.89 -35.38 88.61
N ASP A 39 48.52 -36.61 88.21
CA ASP A 39 48.02 -36.97 86.87
C ASP A 39 46.67 -36.29 86.57
N LYS A 40 45.73 -36.33 87.53
CA LYS A 40 44.44 -35.62 87.42
C LYS A 40 44.64 -34.11 87.32
N LEU A 41 45.60 -33.55 88.06
CA LEU A 41 45.97 -32.13 87.96
C LEU A 41 46.54 -31.76 86.58
N TYR A 42 47.33 -32.65 85.96
CA TYR A 42 47.85 -32.45 84.61
C TYR A 42 46.73 -32.44 83.56
N GLU A 43 45.78 -33.38 83.64
CA GLU A 43 44.61 -33.40 82.76
C GLU A 43 43.72 -32.18 82.94
N ILE A 44 43.46 -31.74 84.18
CA ILE A 44 42.75 -30.48 84.45
C ILE A 44 43.50 -29.31 83.80
N LYS A 45 44.83 -29.24 83.95
CA LYS A 45 45.65 -28.18 83.34
C LYS A 45 45.61 -28.23 81.80
N LYS A 46 45.48 -29.42 81.20
CA LYS A 46 45.32 -29.59 79.74
C LYS A 46 43.95 -29.08 79.30
N VAL A 47 42.87 -29.53 79.93
CA VAL A 47 41.50 -29.07 79.66
C VAL A 47 41.37 -27.56 79.83
N VAL A 48 41.97 -26.98 80.88
CA VAL A 48 41.98 -25.53 81.08
C VAL A 48 42.67 -24.79 79.93
N ARG A 49 43.76 -25.34 79.37
CA ARG A 49 44.42 -24.74 78.21
C ARG A 49 43.57 -24.85 76.94
N GLU A 50 42.94 -25.99 76.70
CA GLU A 50 42.03 -26.20 75.56
C GLU A 50 40.81 -25.29 75.64
N LEU A 51 40.17 -25.20 76.81
CA LEU A 51 39.07 -24.27 77.05
C LEU A 51 39.48 -22.81 76.84
N LYS A 52 40.69 -22.43 77.29
CA LYS A 52 41.22 -21.09 77.08
C LYS A 52 41.44 -20.77 75.59
N LEU A 53 41.92 -21.73 74.80
CA LEU A 53 42.04 -21.59 73.35
C LEU A 53 40.67 -21.54 72.67
N GLY A 54 39.75 -22.43 73.05
CA GLY A 54 38.38 -22.46 72.55
C GLY A 54 37.63 -21.15 72.80
N LEU A 55 37.77 -20.58 74.01
CA LEU A 55 37.19 -19.29 74.36
C LEU A 55 37.75 -18.16 73.49
N LYS A 56 39.06 -18.15 73.22
CA LYS A 56 39.69 -17.13 72.37
C LYS A 56 39.18 -17.22 70.92
N MET A 57 39.12 -18.44 70.38
CA MET A 57 38.56 -18.67 69.04
C MET A 57 37.07 -18.30 68.95
N ALA A 58 36.29 -18.57 70.00
CA ALA A 58 34.88 -18.19 70.06
C ALA A 58 34.71 -16.67 70.08
N GLN A 59 35.50 -15.95 70.88
CA GLN A 59 35.50 -14.48 70.91
C GLN A 59 35.90 -13.87 69.56
N ASP A 60 36.91 -14.41 68.89
CA ASP A 60 37.33 -13.90 67.59
C ASP A 60 36.23 -14.12 66.54
N ARG A 61 35.56 -15.29 66.56
CA ARG A 61 34.41 -15.56 65.70
C ARG A 61 33.22 -14.63 66.02
N GLU A 62 32.96 -14.35 67.29
CA GLU A 62 31.91 -13.42 67.70
C GLU A 62 32.19 -12.01 67.19
N ARG A 63 33.43 -11.53 67.27
CA ARG A 63 33.84 -10.23 66.71
C ARG A 63 33.65 -10.18 65.19
N THR A 64 34.00 -11.24 64.46
CA THR A 64 33.78 -11.29 63.01
C THR A 64 32.29 -11.30 62.66
N ASN A 65 31.48 -12.05 63.41
CA ASN A 65 30.04 -12.10 63.19
C ASN A 65 29.37 -10.76 63.48
N ALA A 66 29.78 -10.06 64.55
CA ALA A 66 29.29 -8.72 64.88
C ALA A 66 29.62 -7.71 63.77
N ALA A 67 30.84 -7.77 63.21
CA ALA A 67 31.22 -6.93 62.08
C ALA A 67 30.38 -7.24 60.82
N GLN A 68 30.16 -8.53 60.52
CA GLN A 68 29.31 -8.96 59.41
C GLN A 68 27.85 -8.48 59.57
N LEU A 69 27.31 -8.58 60.78
CA LEU A 69 25.95 -8.15 61.10
C LEU A 69 25.80 -6.64 60.93
N ALA A 70 26.78 -5.84 61.38
CA ALA A 70 26.77 -4.40 61.16
C ALA A 70 26.82 -4.02 59.66
N THR A 71 27.59 -4.75 58.84
CA THR A 71 27.55 -4.56 57.38
C THR A 71 26.22 -4.96 56.76
N ALA A 72 25.61 -6.07 57.22
CA ALA A 72 24.32 -6.53 56.73
C ALA A 72 23.20 -5.52 57.08
N GLU A 73 23.20 -4.97 58.30
CA GLU A 73 22.27 -3.92 58.71
C GLU A 73 22.43 -2.65 57.85
N LYS A 74 23.68 -2.23 57.57
CA LYS A 74 23.94 -1.08 56.69
C LYS A 74 23.39 -1.30 55.29
N LEU A 75 23.57 -2.49 54.73
CA LEU A 75 23.01 -2.86 53.42
C LEU A 75 21.48 -2.91 53.45
N GLY A 76 20.89 -3.45 54.53
CA GLY A 76 19.44 -3.45 54.74
C GLY A 76 18.85 -2.04 54.77
N ASN A 77 19.49 -1.11 55.47
CA ASN A 77 19.09 0.30 55.51
C ASN A 77 19.22 0.98 54.14
N GLN A 78 20.26 0.66 53.37
CA GLN A 78 20.42 1.15 52.00
C GLN A 78 19.32 0.61 51.08
N ALA A 79 18.99 -0.67 51.16
CA ALA A 79 17.91 -1.29 50.39
C ALA A 79 16.55 -0.64 50.72
N ALA A 80 16.26 -0.45 52.01
CA ALA A 80 15.04 0.22 52.46
C ALA A 80 14.95 1.68 51.96
N SER A 81 16.08 2.38 51.88
CA SER A 81 16.12 3.75 51.32
C SER A 81 15.91 3.80 49.80
N LEU A 82 16.19 2.74 49.06
CA LEU A 82 16.06 2.70 47.59
C LEU A 82 14.67 2.26 47.12
N GLU A 83 13.95 1.47 47.93
CA GLU A 83 12.60 0.99 47.63
C GLU A 83 11.61 2.10 47.22
N PRO A 84 11.47 3.23 47.95
CA PRO A 84 10.56 4.30 47.53
C PRO A 84 10.96 4.96 46.21
N ARG A 85 12.27 5.07 45.94
CA ARG A 85 12.77 5.65 44.68
C ARG A 85 12.43 4.76 43.49
N LEU A 86 12.56 3.44 43.65
CA LEU A 86 12.14 2.47 42.63
C LEU A 86 10.64 2.55 42.34
N ARG A 87 9.81 2.72 43.38
CA ARG A 87 8.36 2.89 43.20
C ARG A 87 8.02 4.13 42.38
N VAL A 88 8.68 5.27 42.65
CA VAL A 88 8.51 6.51 41.89
C VAL A 88 8.90 6.30 40.43
N VAL A 89 10.10 5.76 40.17
CA VAL A 89 10.59 5.50 38.79
C VAL A 89 9.67 4.53 38.06
N SER A 90 9.13 3.50 38.74
CA SER A 90 8.19 2.56 38.13
C SER A 90 6.88 3.23 37.73
N ASN A 91 6.36 4.14 38.55
CA ASN A 91 5.12 4.88 38.26
C ASN A 91 5.34 5.89 37.13
N GLU A 92 6.48 6.58 37.13
CA GLU A 92 6.86 7.50 36.06
C GLU A 92 6.98 6.76 34.72
N ARG A 93 7.70 5.61 34.70
CA ARG A 93 7.79 4.75 33.52
C ARG A 93 6.41 4.31 33.01
N LYS A 94 5.50 3.97 33.93
CA LYS A 94 4.13 3.59 33.56
C LYS A 94 3.38 4.77 32.92
N SER A 95 3.47 5.96 33.52
CA SER A 95 2.83 7.17 32.99
C SER A 95 3.41 7.58 31.63
N THR A 96 4.73 7.49 31.43
CA THR A 96 5.34 7.78 30.13
C THR A 96 4.93 6.77 29.07
N LEU A 97 4.74 5.49 29.43
CA LEU A 97 4.27 4.47 28.50
C LEU A 97 2.84 4.75 28.02
N GLU A 98 1.95 5.19 28.92
CA GLU A 98 0.59 5.61 28.58
C GLU A 98 0.60 6.83 27.64
N GLN A 99 1.49 7.81 27.88
CA GLN A 99 1.65 8.96 26.98
C GLN A 99 2.16 8.57 25.59
N VAL A 100 3.13 7.65 25.52
CA VAL A 100 3.63 7.12 24.25
C VAL A 100 2.52 6.43 23.48
N SER A 101 1.76 5.53 24.13
CA SER A 101 0.63 4.85 23.49
C SER A 101 -0.44 5.82 22.97
N PHE A 102 -0.75 6.88 23.72
CA PHE A 102 -1.66 7.94 23.25
C PHE A 102 -1.13 8.68 22.02
N LEU A 103 0.17 9.01 22.01
CA LEU A 103 0.80 9.70 20.88
C LEU A 103 0.90 8.80 19.65
N GLU A 104 1.23 7.53 19.81
CA GLU A 104 1.23 6.53 18.74
C GLU A 104 -0.15 6.44 18.08
N ALA A 105 -1.22 6.31 18.87
CA ALA A 105 -2.58 6.29 18.35
C ALA A 105 -2.95 7.58 17.59
N LYS A 106 -2.46 8.73 18.05
CA LYS A 106 -2.68 10.02 17.36
C LYS A 106 -1.91 10.12 16.05
N VAL A 107 -0.67 9.65 16.01
CA VAL A 107 0.15 9.60 14.79
C VAL A 107 -0.51 8.69 13.76
N GLU A 108 -0.94 7.50 14.18
CA GLU A 108 -1.62 6.53 13.33
C GLU A 108 -2.94 7.11 12.76
N SER A 109 -3.78 7.68 13.63
CA SER A 109 -5.02 8.34 13.19
C SER A 109 -4.75 9.50 12.21
N SER A 110 -3.71 10.31 12.45
CA SER A 110 -3.34 11.39 11.55
C SER A 110 -2.81 10.89 10.20
N ALA A 111 -2.02 9.82 10.19
CA ALA A 111 -1.50 9.21 8.96
C ALA A 111 -2.65 8.68 8.09
N ASN A 112 -3.65 8.05 8.71
CA ASN A 112 -4.84 7.57 8.02
C ASN A 112 -5.66 8.72 7.41
N MET A 113 -5.86 9.82 8.15
CA MET A 113 -6.52 11.01 7.60
C MET A 113 -5.77 11.60 6.40
N PHE A 114 -4.44 11.75 6.49
CA PHE A 114 -3.63 12.25 5.37
C PHE A 114 -3.69 11.33 4.15
N SER A 115 -3.70 10.01 4.36
CA SER A 115 -3.85 9.03 3.28
C SER A 115 -5.20 9.16 2.56
N ASP A 116 -6.28 9.32 3.31
CA ASP A 116 -7.63 9.53 2.74
C ASP A 116 -7.73 10.85 1.97
N ASP A 117 -7.18 11.94 2.52
CA ASP A 117 -7.19 13.26 1.85
C ASP A 117 -6.36 13.25 0.57
N LEU A 118 -5.19 12.59 0.57
CA LEU A 118 -4.37 12.41 -0.63
C LEU A 118 -5.13 11.61 -1.71
N ARG A 119 -5.82 10.53 -1.31
CA ARG A 119 -6.65 9.73 -2.22
C ARG A 119 -7.78 10.55 -2.84
N ARG A 120 -8.50 11.36 -2.05
CA ARG A 120 -9.54 12.27 -2.58
C ARG A 120 -8.96 13.30 -3.54
N ALA A 121 -7.85 13.95 -3.18
CA ALA A 121 -7.22 14.95 -4.02
C ALA A 121 -6.78 14.37 -5.38
N ALA A 122 -6.22 13.16 -5.38
CA ALA A 122 -5.84 12.45 -6.60
C ALA A 122 -7.06 12.12 -7.48
N TYR A 123 -8.16 11.65 -6.87
CA TYR A 123 -9.40 11.38 -7.58
C TYR A 123 -10.01 12.65 -8.20
N ASP A 124 -10.09 13.74 -7.43
CA ASP A 124 -10.62 15.01 -7.91
C ASP A 124 -9.80 15.59 -9.07
N ALA A 125 -8.46 15.47 -9.01
CA ALA A 125 -7.57 15.87 -10.09
C ALA A 125 -7.78 15.04 -11.37
N LYS A 126 -7.88 13.71 -11.24
CA LYS A 126 -8.17 12.81 -12.38
C LYS A 126 -9.53 13.12 -13.01
N LYS A 127 -10.55 13.36 -12.18
CA LYS A 127 -11.88 13.74 -12.64
C LYS A 127 -11.87 15.06 -13.40
N ALA A 128 -11.21 16.08 -12.86
CA ALA A 128 -11.08 17.38 -13.54
C ALA A 128 -10.36 17.25 -14.90
N LEU A 129 -9.34 16.39 -14.98
CA LEU A 129 -8.65 16.09 -16.24
C LEU A 129 -9.59 15.39 -17.23
N ALA A 130 -10.34 14.37 -16.80
CA ALA A 130 -11.30 13.67 -17.65
C ALA A 130 -12.40 14.61 -18.18
N ASP A 131 -12.94 15.49 -17.33
CA ASP A 131 -13.92 16.50 -17.71
C ASP A 131 -13.36 17.45 -18.78
N SER A 132 -12.09 17.89 -18.63
CA SER A 132 -11.44 18.75 -19.63
C SER A 132 -11.23 18.05 -20.99
N TYR A 133 -10.89 16.76 -21.00
CA TYR A 133 -10.79 15.98 -22.23
C TYR A 133 -12.17 15.77 -22.88
N LEU A 134 -13.21 15.59 -22.07
CA LEU A 134 -14.58 15.45 -22.57
C LEU A 134 -15.02 16.73 -23.29
N ASP A 135 -14.74 17.90 -22.73
CA ASP A 135 -15.03 19.20 -23.36
C ASP A 135 -14.32 19.35 -24.72
N VAL A 136 -13.04 18.95 -24.80
CA VAL A 136 -12.27 18.90 -26.04
C VAL A 136 -12.93 18.01 -27.09
N LEU A 137 -13.37 16.81 -26.70
CA LEU A 137 -14.03 15.86 -27.59
C LEU A 137 -15.39 16.39 -28.10
N VAL A 138 -16.17 17.03 -27.23
CA VAL A 138 -17.44 17.67 -27.61
C VAL A 138 -17.18 18.78 -28.63
N SER A 139 -16.20 19.66 -28.38
CA SER A 139 -15.81 20.72 -29.32
C SER A 139 -15.36 20.17 -30.67
N LEU A 140 -14.57 19.10 -30.67
CA LEU A 140 -14.11 18.44 -31.88
C LEU A 140 -15.28 17.86 -32.70
N LYS A 141 -16.23 17.21 -32.03
CA LYS A 141 -17.44 16.66 -32.65
C LYS A 141 -18.27 17.77 -33.32
N GLU A 142 -18.50 18.89 -32.65
CA GLU A 142 -19.23 20.02 -33.23
C GLU A 142 -18.52 20.60 -34.46
N LYS A 143 -17.19 20.75 -34.41
CA LYS A 143 -16.39 21.22 -35.54
C LYS A 143 -16.47 20.23 -36.72
N TRP A 144 -16.46 18.93 -36.43
CA TRP A 144 -16.59 17.89 -37.46
C TRP A 144 -17.95 17.95 -38.18
N GLU A 145 -19.04 18.08 -37.44
CA GLU A 145 -20.39 18.22 -38.04
C GLU A 145 -20.49 19.49 -38.90
N LYS A 146 -19.93 20.62 -38.46
CA LYS A 146 -19.84 21.84 -39.27
C LYS A 146 -19.04 21.63 -40.55
N LYS A 147 -17.90 20.92 -40.45
CA LYS A 147 -17.07 20.60 -41.62
C LYS A 147 -17.83 19.73 -42.63
N LYS A 148 -18.59 18.74 -42.16
CA LYS A 148 -19.42 17.89 -43.00
C LYS A 148 -20.49 18.68 -43.76
N ALA A 149 -21.18 19.61 -43.08
CA ALA A 149 -22.14 20.51 -43.72
C ALA A 149 -21.45 21.43 -44.76
N ALA A 150 -20.28 21.99 -44.43
CA ALA A 150 -19.50 22.81 -45.36
C ALA A 150 -19.08 22.02 -46.61
N THR A 151 -18.65 20.77 -46.47
CA THR A 151 -18.27 19.92 -47.61
C THR A 151 -19.46 19.56 -48.51
N ASP A 152 -20.65 19.37 -47.94
CA ASP A 152 -21.89 19.15 -48.70
C ASP A 152 -22.28 20.42 -49.49
N CYS A 153 -22.24 21.58 -48.84
CA CYS A 153 -22.51 22.87 -49.48
C CYS A 153 -21.52 23.16 -50.62
N ASP A 154 -20.22 22.90 -50.41
CA ASP A 154 -19.17 23.05 -51.44
C ASP A 154 -19.38 22.11 -52.63
N ALA A 155 -19.79 20.86 -52.39
CA ALA A 155 -20.13 19.92 -53.46
C ALA A 155 -21.32 20.42 -54.30
N ARG A 156 -22.39 20.90 -53.65
CA ARG A 156 -23.55 21.50 -54.33
C ARG A 156 -23.18 22.76 -55.11
N LEU A 157 -22.29 23.60 -54.57
CA LEU A 157 -21.79 24.79 -55.26
C LEU A 157 -21.02 24.41 -56.53
N ARG A 158 -20.11 23.44 -56.44
CA ARG A 158 -19.36 22.92 -57.60
C ARG A 158 -20.28 22.35 -58.68
N GLU A 159 -21.34 21.64 -58.29
CA GLU A 159 -22.37 21.16 -59.22
C GLU A 159 -23.08 22.31 -59.94
N VAL A 160 -23.53 23.33 -59.20
CA VAL A 160 -24.17 24.52 -59.78
C VAL A 160 -23.23 25.25 -60.75
N MET A 161 -21.95 25.40 -60.39
CA MET A 161 -20.95 26.01 -61.28
C MET A 161 -20.77 25.21 -62.58
N ALA A 162 -20.64 23.88 -62.50
CA ALA A 162 -20.53 23.02 -63.67
C ALA A 162 -21.79 23.11 -64.56
N ASN A 163 -22.98 23.13 -63.97
CA ASN A 163 -24.25 23.31 -64.69
C ASN A 163 -24.34 24.68 -65.37
N ILE A 164 -23.86 25.75 -64.72
CA ILE A 164 -23.78 27.09 -65.30
C ILE A 164 -22.85 27.08 -66.53
N ASP A 165 -21.67 26.46 -66.43
CA ASP A 165 -20.71 26.42 -67.52
C ASP A 165 -21.21 25.60 -68.71
N LEU A 166 -21.86 24.46 -68.46
CA LEU A 166 -22.55 23.67 -69.48
C LEU A 166 -23.68 24.47 -70.16
N LEU A 167 -24.50 25.19 -69.39
CA LEU A 167 -25.55 26.03 -69.94
C LEU A 167 -24.99 27.18 -70.77
N LYS A 168 -23.88 27.81 -70.37
CA LYS A 168 -23.19 28.82 -71.20
C LYS A 168 -22.77 28.23 -72.55
N GLU A 169 -22.27 27.00 -72.56
CA GLU A 169 -21.88 26.30 -73.79
C GLU A 169 -23.10 26.01 -74.70
N ILE A 170 -24.20 25.55 -74.12
CA ILE A 170 -25.45 25.29 -74.85
C ILE A 170 -26.08 26.60 -75.38
N LEU A 171 -26.08 27.67 -74.59
CA LEU A 171 -26.72 28.96 -74.92
C LEU A 171 -26.06 29.64 -76.12
N ASN A 172 -24.77 29.39 -76.37
CA ASN A 172 -24.10 29.84 -77.60
C ASN A 172 -24.79 29.32 -78.87
N ASN A 173 -25.67 28.31 -78.76
CA ASN A 173 -26.41 27.70 -79.86
C ASN A 173 -27.95 27.85 -79.77
N ASN A 174 -28.53 28.36 -78.67
CA ASN A 174 -30.00 28.51 -78.48
C ASN A 174 -30.38 29.53 -77.36
N LEU A 175 -31.31 30.45 -77.65
CA LEU A 175 -31.71 31.56 -76.74
C LEU A 175 -32.67 31.20 -75.58
N LEU A 176 -33.23 29.98 -75.55
CA LEU A 176 -34.33 29.64 -74.63
C LEU A 176 -33.90 29.30 -73.18
N ALA A 177 -32.60 29.18 -72.88
CA ALA A 177 -32.11 28.77 -71.56
C ALA A 177 -31.61 29.92 -70.66
N LEU A 178 -31.82 31.18 -71.04
CA LEU A 178 -31.31 32.34 -70.30
C LEU A 178 -31.93 32.49 -68.90
N ASP A 179 -33.22 32.17 -68.75
CA ASP A 179 -33.94 32.24 -67.47
C ASP A 179 -33.37 31.24 -66.44
N GLU A 180 -33.11 30.01 -66.88
CA GLU A 180 -32.50 28.97 -66.04
C GLU A 180 -31.05 29.34 -65.64
N LEU A 181 -30.29 29.96 -66.55
CA LEU A 181 -28.95 30.46 -66.24
C LEU A 181 -28.97 31.56 -65.17
N LEU A 182 -29.91 32.50 -65.24
CA LEU A 182 -30.09 33.52 -64.20
C LEU A 182 -30.49 32.90 -62.86
N ARG A 183 -31.38 31.90 -62.87
CA ARG A 183 -31.79 31.17 -61.67
C ARG A 183 -30.60 30.45 -61.01
N LEU A 184 -29.74 29.79 -61.78
CA LEU A 184 -28.54 29.12 -61.27
C LEU A 184 -27.48 30.11 -60.77
N ARG A 185 -27.31 31.27 -61.42
CA ARG A 185 -26.43 32.35 -60.94
C ARG A 185 -26.86 32.86 -59.57
N THR A 186 -28.15 33.00 -59.32
CA THR A 186 -28.66 33.35 -57.98
C THR A 186 -28.31 32.28 -56.95
N LYS A 187 -28.46 30.99 -57.30
CA LYS A 187 -28.09 29.86 -56.43
C LYS A 187 -26.59 29.77 -56.15
N GLU A 188 -25.74 30.07 -57.12
CA GLU A 188 -24.28 30.14 -56.93
C GLU A 188 -23.93 31.16 -55.85
N VAL A 189 -24.54 32.36 -55.88
CA VAL A 189 -24.33 33.40 -54.87
C VAL A 189 -24.87 32.99 -53.50
N GLU A 190 -26.04 32.35 -53.47
CA GLU A 190 -26.66 31.82 -52.24
C GLU A 190 -25.78 30.77 -51.57
N LEU A 191 -25.38 29.72 -52.33
CA LEU A 191 -24.50 28.65 -51.84
C LEU A 191 -23.11 29.17 -51.48
N GLY A 192 -22.56 30.12 -52.25
CA GLY A 192 -21.29 30.76 -51.91
C GLY A 192 -21.35 31.52 -50.59
N SER A 193 -22.48 32.17 -50.30
CA SER A 193 -22.72 32.86 -49.03
C SER A 193 -22.90 31.87 -47.87
N GLU A 194 -23.67 30.79 -48.09
CA GLU A 194 -23.85 29.70 -47.13
C GLU A 194 -22.50 29.02 -46.78
N LEU A 195 -21.69 28.73 -47.79
CA LEU A 195 -20.35 28.16 -47.61
C LEU A 195 -19.44 29.09 -46.81
N ASN A 196 -19.49 30.40 -47.05
CA ASN A 196 -18.69 31.38 -46.32
C ASN A 196 -19.10 31.48 -44.83
N VAL A 197 -20.39 31.32 -44.51
CA VAL A 197 -20.88 31.22 -43.13
C VAL A 197 -20.43 29.91 -42.47
N MET A 198 -20.41 28.81 -43.24
CA MET A 198 -19.95 27.50 -42.79
C MET A 198 -18.43 27.33 -42.80
N ALA A 199 -17.68 28.31 -43.32
CA ALA A 199 -16.24 28.24 -43.44
C ALA A 199 -15.61 28.05 -42.06
N VAL A 200 -15.25 26.80 -41.76
CA VAL A 200 -14.68 26.41 -40.48
C VAL A 200 -13.31 27.07 -40.36
N LEU A 201 -13.16 27.94 -39.36
CA LEU A 201 -11.86 28.43 -38.90
C LEU A 201 -10.93 27.22 -38.70
N ASP A 202 -9.87 27.19 -39.51
CA ASP A 202 -8.72 26.29 -39.53
C ASP A 202 -8.76 25.15 -38.50
N PHE A 203 -8.98 23.91 -38.97
CA PHE A 203 -9.05 22.67 -38.19
C PHE A 203 -7.67 22.21 -37.68
N SER A 204 -6.76 23.15 -37.42
CA SER A 204 -5.43 22.82 -36.93
C SER A 204 -5.52 22.32 -35.50
N VAL A 205 -5.02 21.10 -35.28
CA VAL A 205 -4.95 20.44 -33.97
C VAL A 205 -4.22 21.32 -32.93
N GLY A 206 -3.26 22.14 -33.36
CA GLY A 206 -2.53 23.06 -32.48
C GLY A 206 -3.33 24.24 -31.90
N LYS A 207 -4.61 24.41 -32.29
CA LYS A 207 -5.52 25.40 -31.70
C LYS A 207 -6.59 24.76 -30.80
N LEU A 208 -6.53 23.43 -30.58
CA LEU A 208 -7.34 22.84 -29.53
C LEU A 208 -6.72 23.20 -28.18
N ASP A 209 -7.55 23.71 -27.27
CA ASP A 209 -7.19 23.94 -25.87
C ASP A 209 -7.04 22.59 -25.17
N LEU A 210 -5.96 21.88 -25.50
CA LEU A 210 -5.63 20.63 -24.84
C LEU A 210 -5.25 20.95 -23.39
N PRO A 211 -5.76 20.18 -22.42
CA PRO A 211 -5.31 20.34 -21.05
C PRO A 211 -3.79 20.15 -21.00
N GLN A 212 -3.08 21.19 -20.55
CA GLN A 212 -1.65 21.10 -20.29
C GLN A 212 -1.46 20.17 -19.08
N ILE A 213 -1.14 18.92 -19.37
CA ILE A 213 -0.45 18.04 -18.43
C ILE A 213 0.95 18.64 -18.28
N SER A 214 1.10 19.59 -17.37
CA SER A 214 2.41 20.02 -16.92
C SER A 214 3.08 18.83 -16.26
N GLU A 215 4.24 18.45 -16.78
CA GLU A 215 5.14 17.45 -16.20
C GLU A 215 5.77 17.91 -14.87
N ASP A 216 5.31 19.03 -14.30
CA ASP A 216 5.69 19.52 -12.96
C ASP A 216 5.17 18.61 -11.83
N LEU A 217 5.30 17.28 -11.97
CA LEU A 217 5.39 16.42 -10.80
C LEU A 217 6.78 16.65 -10.18
N PRO A 218 6.87 16.98 -8.89
CA PRO A 218 8.16 17.13 -8.24
C PRO A 218 8.91 15.80 -8.29
N GLU A 219 10.05 15.75 -8.99
CA GLU A 219 10.99 14.60 -8.99
C GLU A 219 11.29 14.08 -7.56
N ASP A 220 11.21 14.98 -6.57
CA ASP A 220 11.41 14.69 -5.16
C ASP A 220 10.38 13.72 -4.55
N PHE A 221 9.23 13.49 -5.20
CA PHE A 221 8.18 12.60 -4.69
C PHE A 221 8.57 11.12 -4.76
N PHE A 222 9.36 10.72 -5.76
CA PHE A 222 9.81 9.33 -5.94
C PHE A 222 11.18 9.04 -5.31
N ALA A 223 11.96 10.08 -4.97
CA ALA A 223 13.31 9.90 -4.44
C ALA A 223 13.36 9.53 -2.94
N ARG A 224 12.26 9.70 -2.19
CA ARG A 224 12.31 9.65 -0.72
C ARG A 224 12.21 8.25 -0.12
N ASP A 225 11.64 7.27 -0.83
CA ASP A 225 11.35 5.95 -0.24
C ASP A 225 12.50 4.94 -0.37
N SER A 226 13.54 5.23 -1.15
CA SER A 226 14.63 4.27 -1.40
C SER A 226 15.87 4.43 -0.50
N SER A 227 15.99 5.48 0.33
CA SER A 227 17.26 5.79 1.03
C SER A 227 17.32 5.45 2.53
N ALA A 228 16.24 4.94 3.14
CA ALA A 228 16.20 4.68 4.60
C ALA A 228 16.41 3.22 5.02
N VAL A 229 16.70 2.30 4.10
CA VAL A 229 17.00 0.88 4.43
C VAL A 229 18.45 0.58 4.11
N ASN A 230 19.37 1.07 4.94
CA ASN A 230 20.74 0.54 5.08
C ASN A 230 21.32 1.03 6.42
N GLY A 231 20.81 0.49 7.51
CA GLY A 231 21.27 0.78 8.87
C GLY A 231 21.06 -0.41 9.78
N ALA A 232 22.05 -1.28 9.79
CA ALA A 232 22.38 -2.40 10.70
C ALA A 232 21.50 -2.68 11.94
N ASP A 233 21.14 -3.96 12.06
CA ASP A 233 21.07 -4.78 13.29
C ASP A 233 20.57 -4.10 14.59
N GLU A 234 19.28 -4.25 14.87
CA GLU A 234 18.85 -4.49 16.26
C GLU A 234 17.67 -5.47 16.31
N VAL A 235 18.00 -6.70 16.73
CA VAL A 235 17.06 -7.78 16.99
C VAL A 235 16.25 -7.43 18.25
N THR A 236 15.08 -6.82 18.08
CA THR A 236 14.01 -6.83 19.08
C THR A 236 12.89 -7.74 18.63
N LYS A 237 12.89 -8.96 19.17
CA LYS A 237 11.77 -9.90 19.10
C LYS A 237 10.57 -9.30 19.82
N CYS A 238 9.63 -8.72 19.08
CA CYS A 238 8.28 -8.45 19.58
C CYS A 238 7.43 -9.72 19.40
N SER A 239 7.25 -10.43 20.50
CA SER A 239 6.37 -11.57 20.62
C SER A 239 4.89 -11.14 20.62
N GLY A 240 4.11 -11.74 19.74
CA GLY A 240 2.74 -12.21 20.05
C GLY A 240 1.69 -11.13 20.32
N GLY A 241 1.29 -10.41 19.27
CA GLY A 241 -0.03 -9.78 19.19
C GLY A 241 -0.84 -10.53 18.13
N GLN A 242 -1.67 -11.46 18.58
CA GLN A 242 -2.67 -12.13 17.75
C GLN A 242 -3.78 -11.10 17.51
N PHE A 243 -3.69 -10.34 16.42
CA PHE A 243 -4.76 -9.47 15.99
C PHE A 243 -5.86 -10.34 15.40
N GLU A 244 -7.06 -10.26 15.99
CA GLU A 244 -8.27 -10.76 15.37
C GLU A 244 -8.44 -10.00 14.05
N ASP A 245 -8.54 -10.77 12.96
CA ASP A 245 -8.85 -10.28 11.62
C ASP A 245 -10.21 -9.56 11.67
N GLY A 246 -10.14 -8.26 11.93
CA GLY A 246 -11.23 -7.34 11.64
C GLY A 246 -11.39 -7.33 10.13
N GLU A 247 -12.34 -8.13 9.66
CA GLU A 247 -12.90 -8.11 8.30
C GLU A 247 -13.47 -6.70 8.06
N PHE A 248 -12.60 -5.72 7.79
CA PHE A 248 -13.02 -4.44 7.25
C PHE A 248 -13.60 -4.72 5.88
N GLY A 249 -14.85 -4.31 5.66
CA GLY A 249 -15.58 -4.53 4.43
C GLY A 249 -14.81 -4.03 3.20
N ILE A 250 -14.06 -4.94 2.58
CA ILE A 250 -13.39 -4.78 1.28
C ILE A 250 -14.45 -4.70 0.16
N GLU A 251 -15.71 -4.99 0.49
CA GLU A 251 -16.86 -5.00 -0.42
C GLU A 251 -17.16 -3.61 -1.02
N GLU A 252 -17.05 -2.53 -0.24
CA GLU A 252 -17.42 -1.18 -0.72
C GLU A 252 -16.30 -0.52 -1.54
N TYR A 253 -15.04 -0.93 -1.32
CA TYR A 253 -13.87 -0.50 -2.09
C TYR A 253 -13.76 -1.18 -3.46
N ARG A 254 -14.26 -2.43 -3.58
CA ARG A 254 -14.29 -3.15 -4.86
C ARG A 254 -15.22 -2.51 -5.88
N GLU A 255 -16.31 -1.87 -5.44
CA GLU A 255 -17.28 -1.29 -6.39
C GLU A 255 -16.78 -0.01 -7.05
N SER A 256 -16.07 0.88 -6.35
CA SER A 256 -15.57 2.14 -6.92
C SER A 256 -14.50 1.88 -7.99
N ASP A 257 -13.49 1.07 -7.67
CA ASP A 257 -12.42 0.71 -8.61
C ASP A 257 -12.94 -0.16 -9.77
N MET A 258 -13.91 -1.05 -9.52
CA MET A 258 -14.58 -1.77 -10.60
C MET A 258 -15.44 -0.86 -11.48
N LEU A 259 -16.09 0.17 -10.94
CA LEU A 259 -16.89 1.11 -11.73
C LEU A 259 -16.00 1.98 -12.61
N GLU A 260 -14.84 2.42 -12.12
CA GLU A 260 -13.87 3.20 -12.90
C GLU A 260 -13.22 2.36 -14.01
N LEU A 261 -12.83 1.11 -13.70
CA LEU A 261 -12.35 0.15 -14.71
C LEU A 261 -13.43 -0.21 -15.73
N ARG A 262 -14.70 -0.31 -15.30
CA ARG A 262 -15.83 -0.58 -16.20
C ARG A 262 -16.11 0.61 -17.11
N TYR A 263 -16.01 1.84 -16.60
CA TYR A 263 -16.20 3.06 -17.38
C TYR A 263 -15.06 3.28 -18.40
N LEU A 264 -13.80 3.08 -18.00
CA LEU A 264 -12.66 3.14 -18.91
C LEU A 264 -12.74 2.06 -19.99
N ARG A 265 -13.14 0.83 -19.63
CA ARG A 265 -13.35 -0.26 -20.60
C ARG A 265 -14.50 0.04 -21.57
N THR A 266 -15.54 0.74 -21.14
CA THR A 266 -16.60 1.20 -22.06
C THR A 266 -16.12 2.29 -23.01
N LEU A 267 -15.33 3.25 -22.52
CA LEU A 267 -14.74 4.30 -23.36
C LEU A 267 -13.75 3.73 -24.38
N GLU A 268 -12.91 2.78 -23.97
CA GLU A 268 -11.99 2.08 -24.87
C GLU A 268 -12.75 1.25 -25.92
N GLY A 269 -13.85 0.61 -25.52
CA GLY A 269 -14.78 -0.10 -26.41
C GLY A 269 -15.46 0.82 -27.43
N ASP A 270 -15.87 2.02 -27.00
CA ASP A 270 -16.47 3.02 -27.88
C ASP A 270 -15.43 3.63 -28.83
N TRP A 271 -14.21 3.88 -28.36
CA TRP A 271 -13.11 4.36 -29.20
C TRP A 271 -12.71 3.33 -30.26
N THR A 272 -12.57 2.06 -29.87
CA THR A 272 -12.29 0.97 -30.83
C THR A 272 -13.43 0.80 -31.83
N ARG A 273 -14.69 1.00 -31.43
CA ARG A 273 -15.83 1.03 -32.35
C ARG A 273 -15.76 2.18 -33.34
N VAL A 274 -15.47 3.40 -32.89
CA VAL A 274 -15.35 4.59 -33.76
C VAL A 274 -14.20 4.41 -34.75
N VAL A 275 -13.02 3.98 -34.28
CA VAL A 275 -11.86 3.70 -35.15
C VAL A 275 -12.17 2.59 -36.15
N SER A 276 -12.84 1.53 -35.71
CA SER A 276 -13.24 0.42 -36.60
C SER A 276 -14.25 0.88 -37.66
N CYS A 277 -15.18 1.76 -37.28
CA CYS A 277 -16.19 2.32 -38.20
C CYS A 277 -15.52 3.19 -39.27
N LEU A 278 -14.62 4.10 -38.86
CA LEU A 278 -13.83 4.94 -39.77
C LEU A 278 -12.96 4.08 -40.71
N ARG A 279 -12.31 3.05 -40.19
CA ARG A 279 -11.53 2.09 -41.00
C ARG A 279 -12.42 1.38 -42.02
N TRP A 280 -13.62 0.98 -41.65
CA TRP A 280 -14.57 0.30 -42.53
C TRP A 280 -15.08 1.23 -43.64
N GLU A 281 -15.47 2.47 -43.33
CA GLU A 281 -15.91 3.45 -44.32
C GLU A 281 -14.82 3.74 -45.34
N LYS A 282 -13.57 3.89 -44.89
CA LYS A 282 -12.42 4.08 -45.78
C LYS A 282 -12.19 2.87 -46.69
N LYS A 283 -12.26 1.65 -46.14
CA LYS A 283 -12.14 0.42 -46.93
C LYS A 283 -13.23 0.33 -47.99
N LYS A 284 -14.46 0.72 -47.65
CA LYS A 284 -15.59 0.76 -48.57
C LYS A 284 -15.34 1.75 -49.72
N ALA A 285 -14.86 2.96 -49.42
CA ALA A 285 -14.52 3.96 -50.42
C ALA A 285 -13.39 3.48 -51.37
N ALA A 286 -12.37 2.82 -50.81
CA ALA A 286 -11.29 2.25 -51.60
C ALA A 286 -11.80 1.15 -52.57
N THR A 287 -12.67 0.26 -52.09
CA THR A 287 -13.26 -0.79 -52.96
C THR A 287 -14.15 -0.23 -54.07
N ASP A 288 -14.86 0.88 -53.81
CA ASP A 288 -15.69 1.54 -54.81
C ASP A 288 -14.83 2.20 -55.91
N CYS A 289 -13.77 2.92 -55.51
CA CYS A 289 -12.83 3.52 -56.46
C CYS A 289 -12.10 2.45 -57.28
N GLU A 290 -11.70 1.34 -56.67
CA GLU A 290 -11.08 0.22 -57.38
C GLU A 290 -12.04 -0.40 -58.41
N ALA A 291 -13.33 -0.54 -58.08
CA ALA A 291 -14.34 -1.03 -59.00
C ALA A 291 -14.52 -0.09 -60.20
N ARG A 292 -14.61 1.22 -59.95
CA ARG A 292 -14.70 2.26 -61.00
C ARG A 292 -13.45 2.27 -61.89
N LEU A 293 -12.26 2.10 -61.31
CA LEU A 293 -11.01 2.00 -62.08
C LEU A 293 -11.01 0.77 -62.99
N ARG A 294 -11.46 -0.40 -62.50
CA ARG A 294 -11.59 -1.62 -63.33
C ARG A 294 -12.56 -1.43 -64.49
N GLU A 295 -13.68 -0.74 -64.27
CA GLU A 295 -14.64 -0.43 -65.33
C GLU A 295 -14.03 0.49 -66.39
N VAL A 296 -13.32 1.56 -65.98
CA VAL A 296 -12.62 2.47 -66.90
C VAL A 296 -11.58 1.71 -67.73
N MET A 297 -10.78 0.84 -67.10
CA MET A 297 -9.80 0.00 -67.82
C MET A 297 -10.47 -0.93 -68.84
N ALA A 298 -11.58 -1.59 -68.47
CA ALA A 298 -12.32 -2.46 -69.38
C ALA A 298 -12.89 -1.68 -70.58
N ASN A 299 -13.41 -0.47 -70.35
CA ASN A 299 -13.91 0.41 -71.40
C ASN A 299 -12.78 0.87 -72.34
N ILE A 300 -11.60 1.17 -71.80
CA ILE A 300 -10.41 1.52 -72.59
C ILE A 300 -10.02 0.36 -73.50
N ASP A 301 -10.00 -0.88 -72.99
CA ASP A 301 -9.60 -2.05 -73.78
C ASP A 301 -10.62 -2.38 -74.88
N LEU A 302 -11.92 -2.27 -74.59
CA LEU A 302 -12.99 -2.40 -75.60
C LEU A 302 -12.86 -1.32 -76.69
N LEU A 303 -12.58 -0.07 -76.31
CA LEU A 303 -12.38 1.03 -77.25
C LEU A 303 -11.14 0.83 -78.12
N LYS A 304 -10.04 0.30 -77.58
CA LYS A 304 -8.86 -0.07 -78.38
C LYS A 304 -9.21 -1.14 -79.42
N GLU A 305 -10.02 -2.13 -79.07
CA GLU A 305 -10.47 -3.17 -80.00
C GLU A 305 -11.33 -2.60 -81.13
N ILE A 306 -12.27 -1.70 -80.80
CA ILE A 306 -13.13 -1.02 -81.78
C ILE A 306 -12.32 -0.06 -82.67
N MET A 307 -11.34 0.68 -82.10
CA MET A 307 -10.51 1.66 -82.80
C MET A 307 -9.65 1.06 -83.91
N ASN A 308 -9.28 -0.22 -83.81
CA ASN A 308 -8.60 -0.91 -84.91
C ASN A 308 -9.43 -0.91 -86.22
N ASN A 309 -10.71 -0.54 -86.15
CA ASN A 309 -11.64 -0.46 -87.29
C ASN A 309 -12.19 0.97 -87.57
N ASN A 310 -11.91 2.00 -86.76
CA ASN A 310 -12.45 3.36 -86.96
C ASN A 310 -11.66 4.48 -86.25
N LEU A 311 -11.41 5.60 -86.94
CA LEU A 311 -10.60 6.76 -86.47
C LEU A 311 -11.31 7.72 -85.50
N LEU A 312 -12.64 7.66 -85.35
CA LEU A 312 -13.41 8.64 -84.56
C LEU A 312 -13.38 8.40 -83.03
N ALA A 313 -12.77 7.32 -82.55
CA ALA A 313 -12.78 6.95 -81.13
C ALA A 313 -11.55 7.43 -80.33
N LEU A 314 -10.63 8.18 -80.94
CA LEU A 314 -9.39 8.65 -80.29
C LEU A 314 -9.65 9.64 -79.15
N ASP A 315 -10.64 10.53 -79.32
CA ASP A 315 -10.97 11.56 -78.33
C ASP A 315 -11.54 10.94 -77.03
N GLU A 316 -12.45 9.98 -77.18
CA GLU A 316 -13.03 9.25 -76.05
C GLU A 316 -11.97 8.39 -75.32
N LEU A 317 -11.00 7.82 -76.05
CA LEU A 317 -9.90 7.08 -75.46
C LEU A 317 -8.97 7.98 -74.63
N LEU A 318 -8.69 9.21 -75.10
CA LEU A 318 -7.94 10.22 -74.34
C LEU A 318 -8.69 10.63 -73.05
N ARG A 319 -10.01 10.79 -73.15
CA ARG A 319 -10.87 11.11 -71.99
C ARG A 319 -10.84 9.99 -70.94
N LEU A 320 -10.94 8.73 -71.35
CA LEU A 320 -10.89 7.60 -70.43
C LEU A 320 -9.49 7.41 -69.82
N ARG A 321 -8.41 7.62 -70.58
CA ARG A 321 -7.03 7.62 -70.05
C ARG A 321 -6.82 8.68 -68.97
N THR A 322 -7.43 9.84 -69.13
CA THR A 322 -7.38 10.90 -68.11
C THR A 322 -8.08 10.45 -66.82
N LYS A 323 -9.27 9.84 -66.94
CA LYS A 323 -10.00 9.28 -65.79
C LYS A 323 -9.27 8.13 -65.09
N GLU A 324 -8.56 7.29 -65.83
CA GLU A 324 -7.73 6.22 -65.27
C GLU A 324 -6.64 6.78 -64.35
N VAL A 325 -5.94 7.85 -64.78
CA VAL A 325 -4.91 8.51 -63.98
C VAL A 325 -5.50 9.19 -62.74
N GLU A 326 -6.66 9.82 -62.87
CA GLU A 326 -7.37 10.47 -61.76
C GLU A 326 -7.78 9.44 -60.69
N LEU A 327 -8.47 8.36 -61.10
CA LEU A 327 -8.89 7.29 -60.19
C LEU A 327 -7.71 6.52 -59.58
N GLY A 328 -6.61 6.34 -60.34
CA GLY A 328 -5.38 5.75 -59.82
C GLY A 328 -4.75 6.61 -58.71
N SER A 329 -4.73 7.93 -58.89
CA SER A 329 -4.21 8.87 -57.89
C SER A 329 -5.09 8.90 -56.63
N GLU A 330 -6.42 8.85 -56.78
CA GLU A 330 -7.35 8.72 -55.66
C GLU A 330 -7.12 7.42 -54.87
N LEU A 331 -6.88 6.30 -55.56
CA LEU A 331 -6.58 5.01 -54.95
C LEU A 331 -5.27 5.05 -54.15
N ASP A 332 -4.22 5.65 -54.69
CA ASP A 332 -2.92 5.80 -54.02
C ASP A 332 -3.02 6.63 -52.73
N VAL A 333 -3.79 7.72 -52.75
CA VAL A 333 -4.05 8.54 -51.55
C VAL A 333 -4.75 7.73 -50.46
N MET A 334 -5.69 6.85 -50.85
CA MET A 334 -6.36 5.97 -49.90
C MET A 334 -5.46 4.84 -49.38
N ALA A 335 -4.52 4.35 -50.19
CA ALA A 335 -3.60 3.26 -49.86
C ALA A 335 -2.41 3.70 -48.97
N VAL A 336 -1.84 4.88 -49.21
CA VAL A 336 -0.69 5.42 -48.42
C VAL A 336 -1.11 5.84 -47.02
N SER A 337 -2.40 6.04 -46.81
CA SER A 337 -2.96 6.56 -45.58
C SER A 337 -3.25 5.41 -44.59
N ASP A 338 -2.25 4.56 -44.36
CA ASP A 338 -2.18 3.74 -43.15
C ASP A 338 -1.99 4.71 -41.98
N PHE A 339 -3.11 5.09 -41.34
CA PHE A 339 -3.09 5.67 -40.01
C PHE A 339 -2.53 4.59 -39.07
N SER A 340 -1.21 4.46 -39.02
CA SER A 340 -0.56 3.78 -37.92
C SER A 340 -0.86 4.62 -36.68
N VAL A 341 -1.84 4.16 -35.91
CA VAL A 341 -2.22 4.74 -34.62
C VAL A 341 -1.00 4.79 -33.68
N GLY A 342 0.05 4.01 -33.94
CA GLY A 342 1.30 3.99 -33.18
C GLY A 342 2.17 5.25 -33.25
N LYS A 343 1.72 6.36 -33.86
CA LYS A 343 2.39 7.67 -33.80
C LYS A 343 1.60 8.76 -33.08
N LEU A 344 0.40 8.44 -32.60
CA LEU A 344 -0.22 9.31 -31.61
C LEU A 344 0.48 9.01 -30.29
N ASP A 345 1.30 9.95 -29.81
CA ASP A 345 1.80 9.97 -28.43
C ASP A 345 0.58 10.14 -27.50
N LEU A 346 -0.21 9.08 -27.36
CA LEU A 346 -1.15 8.96 -26.26
C LEU A 346 -0.28 8.75 -25.02
N PRO A 347 -0.44 9.56 -23.97
CA PRO A 347 0.28 9.34 -22.73
C PRO A 347 0.02 7.89 -22.28
N GLN A 348 1.09 7.14 -22.04
CA GLN A 348 1.08 5.79 -21.46
C GLN A 348 0.60 5.89 -20.00
N ILE A 349 -0.67 6.24 -19.78
CA ILE A 349 -1.22 6.43 -18.42
C ILE A 349 -1.41 5.06 -17.71
N LEU A 350 -1.35 3.94 -18.45
CA LEU A 350 -1.73 2.62 -17.94
C LEU A 350 -0.56 1.68 -17.62
N GLU A 351 0.67 1.94 -18.10
CA GLU A 351 1.81 1.02 -17.90
C GLU A 351 2.56 1.22 -16.57
N ASP A 352 2.35 2.34 -15.87
CA ASP A 352 3.01 2.61 -14.57
C ASP A 352 2.22 2.08 -13.36
N LEU A 353 1.16 1.30 -13.56
CA LEU A 353 0.51 0.56 -12.47
C LEU A 353 1.40 -0.65 -12.12
N PRO A 354 1.89 -0.76 -10.87
CA PRO A 354 2.80 -1.83 -10.48
C PRO A 354 2.15 -3.20 -10.73
N GLU A 355 2.88 -4.11 -11.38
CA GLU A 355 2.46 -5.49 -11.65
C GLU A 355 2.00 -6.24 -10.39
N ASP A 356 2.47 -5.80 -9.21
CA ASP A 356 2.06 -6.27 -7.89
C ASP A 356 0.57 -6.07 -7.58
N PHE A 357 -0.11 -5.15 -8.29
CA PHE A 357 -1.56 -4.94 -8.15
C PHE A 357 -2.38 -6.12 -8.73
N PHE A 358 -1.83 -6.89 -9.68
CA PHE A 358 -2.52 -8.00 -10.34
C PHE A 358 -2.07 -9.39 -9.86
N ALA A 359 -0.96 -9.50 -9.13
CA ALA A 359 -0.37 -10.79 -8.78
C ALA A 359 -1.06 -11.54 -7.61
N ARG A 360 -2.00 -10.91 -6.88
CA ARG A 360 -2.64 -11.54 -5.70
C ARG A 360 -3.92 -12.34 -5.97
N ASP A 361 -4.51 -12.26 -7.16
CA ASP A 361 -5.86 -12.80 -7.41
C ASP A 361 -5.91 -14.24 -7.98
N SER A 362 -4.79 -14.97 -8.05
CA SER A 362 -4.78 -16.32 -8.70
C SER A 362 -4.81 -17.52 -7.76
N LEU A 363 -4.95 -17.37 -6.43
CA LEU A 363 -4.77 -18.48 -5.48
C LEU A 363 -5.99 -18.95 -4.68
N ALA A 364 -7.20 -18.44 -4.94
CA ALA A 364 -8.40 -18.85 -4.21
C ALA A 364 -9.50 -19.37 -5.15
N ALA A 365 -9.23 -20.46 -5.86
CA ALA A 365 -10.24 -21.18 -6.62
C ALA A 365 -9.93 -22.68 -6.65
N ASN A 366 -9.77 -23.30 -5.48
CA ASN A 366 -9.92 -24.74 -5.27
C ASN A 366 -10.14 -24.93 -3.77
N ASP A 367 -11.40 -25.10 -3.37
CA ASP A 367 -11.85 -25.97 -2.25
C ASP A 367 -13.32 -25.67 -1.97
N VAL A 368 -14.19 -26.27 -2.78
CA VAL A 368 -15.60 -26.48 -2.45
C VAL A 368 -15.83 -27.99 -2.50
N ASP A 369 -15.66 -28.62 -1.35
CA ASP A 369 -16.36 -29.85 -0.95
C ASP A 369 -16.00 -30.12 0.52
N ASP A 370 -16.90 -29.82 1.46
CA ASP A 370 -17.45 -30.88 2.31
C ASP A 370 -18.67 -30.39 3.10
N MET A 371 -19.68 -31.26 3.14
CA MET A 371 -20.83 -31.18 4.02
C MET A 371 -20.39 -31.29 5.49
N THR A 372 -21.13 -30.67 6.43
CA THR A 372 -22.05 -31.43 7.30
C THR A 372 -22.67 -30.60 8.44
N LYS A 373 -23.98 -30.87 8.64
CA LYS A 373 -24.74 -30.88 9.90
C LYS A 373 -25.18 -29.54 10.50
N CYS A 374 -26.37 -29.13 10.05
CA CYS A 374 -27.38 -28.52 10.91
C CYS A 374 -27.83 -29.53 11.98
N SER A 375 -27.62 -29.20 13.26
CA SER A 375 -28.34 -29.78 14.38
C SER A 375 -28.75 -28.65 15.32
N GLY A 376 -30.02 -28.69 15.71
CA GLY A 376 -30.74 -27.58 16.32
C GLY A 376 -30.27 -27.16 17.70
N GLY A 377 -30.48 -25.88 17.98
CA GLY A 377 -30.55 -25.33 19.32
C GLY A 377 -31.98 -24.86 19.57
N GLN A 378 -32.66 -25.53 20.49
CA GLN A 378 -33.94 -25.12 21.06
C GLN A 378 -33.75 -23.81 21.83
N PHE A 379 -34.69 -22.88 21.66
CA PHE A 379 -34.90 -21.78 22.59
C PHE A 379 -35.60 -22.36 23.84
N GLU A 380 -34.97 -22.24 25.00
CA GLU A 380 -35.66 -22.29 26.28
C GLU A 380 -35.79 -20.87 26.81
N ASP A 381 -37.04 -20.42 26.91
CA ASP A 381 -37.46 -19.22 27.58
C ASP A 381 -37.19 -19.36 29.09
N GLY A 382 -36.21 -18.59 29.59
CA GLY A 382 -35.92 -18.45 31.01
C GLY A 382 -36.68 -17.28 31.63
N GLU A 383 -37.90 -17.56 32.10
CA GLU A 383 -38.71 -16.70 32.95
C GLU A 383 -38.25 -16.86 34.43
N PHE A 384 -37.69 -15.80 35.02
CA PHE A 384 -37.59 -15.58 36.47
C PHE A 384 -37.62 -14.06 36.67
N GLY A 385 -38.52 -13.43 37.42
CA GLY A 385 -39.13 -13.87 38.67
C GLY A 385 -38.77 -12.82 39.72
N MET A 386 -39.76 -12.04 40.14
CA MET A 386 -39.64 -10.99 41.16
C MET A 386 -39.33 -11.56 42.55
N GLU A 387 -38.56 -10.81 43.34
CA GLU A 387 -38.54 -10.64 44.82
C GLU A 387 -37.20 -9.92 45.14
N GLU A 388 -37.07 -8.91 46.00
CA GLU A 388 -37.92 -8.19 46.94
C GLU A 388 -37.33 -6.77 47.12
#